data_AF-A0A929PKC3-F1
#
_entry.id   AF-A0A929PKC3-F1
#
_cell.length_a   1.000
_cell.length_b   1.000
_cell.length_c   1.000
_cell.angle_alpha   90.00
_cell.angle_beta   90.00
_cell.angle_gamma   90.00
#
_symmetry.space_group_name_H-M   'P 1'
#
loop_
_entity.id
_entity.type
_entity.pdbx_description
1 polymer ?
#
loop_
_entity_poly.entity_id
_entity_poly.type
_entity_poly.pdbx_seq_one_letter_code
_entity_poly.pdbx_strand_id
1 'polypeptide(L)'
;RELKTLERAVYQIKSPCVYILGGVKPEEVFDIMDVTLKRKRVDSILTTGALGTLFLYARGIIEPAEEQKADEHFMWEVEQAKRFLEMGKDIIKYPEDVAVAVDGERREIPVAQLKPNQPAYDIGEKTSEEYSEQIKNARTVIMRGPAGLYENKAFAKGTRNIFEAISHSKAYSLLGGGHTSAAISEV
;
A
#
# COMPACT_ATOMS: atom_id res chain seq x y z
N ARG A 1 11.52 6.61 17.14
CA ARG A 1 12.44 5.44 17.21
C ARG A 1 12.52 4.72 15.87
N GLU A 2 11.38 4.43 15.24
CA GLU A 2 11.30 3.80 13.90
C GLU A 2 11.94 4.63 12.78
N LEU A 3 11.71 5.95 12.76
CA LEU A 3 12.31 6.85 11.76
C LEU A 3 13.85 6.83 11.82
N LYS A 4 14.43 6.70 13.02
CA LYS A 4 15.88 6.53 13.23
C LYS A 4 16.39 5.15 12.76
N THR A 5 15.59 4.10 12.88
CA THR A 5 15.90 2.78 12.32
C THR A 5 15.90 2.84 10.79
N LEU A 6 14.91 3.53 10.21
CA LEU A 6 14.85 3.79 8.77
C LEU A 6 16.07 4.61 8.31
N GLU A 7 16.45 5.65 9.05
CA GLU A 7 17.63 6.47 8.75
C GLU A 7 18.94 5.68 8.79
N ARG A 8 19.07 4.68 9.67
CA ARG A 8 20.24 3.77 9.69
C ARG A 8 20.19 2.78 8.53
N ALA A 9 19.02 2.27 8.17
CA ALA A 9 18.83 1.39 7.02
C ALA A 9 19.15 2.08 5.68
N VAL A 10 19.04 3.42 5.60
CA VAL A 10 19.33 4.23 4.40
C VAL A 10 20.76 4.08 3.88
N TYR A 11 21.72 3.69 4.73
CA TYR A 11 23.10 3.39 4.32
C TYR A 11 23.27 1.97 3.74
N GLN A 12 22.27 1.10 3.90
CA GLN A 12 22.27 -0.28 3.41
C GLN A 12 21.30 -0.52 2.23
N ILE A 13 20.54 0.51 1.81
CA ILE A 13 19.59 0.38 0.69
C ILE A 13 20.36 0.00 -0.59
N LYS A 14 19.97 -1.14 -1.17
CA LYS A 14 20.46 -1.60 -2.48
C LYS A 14 19.30 -1.57 -3.47
N SER A 15 19.54 -1.03 -4.66
CA SER A 15 18.59 -1.08 -5.77
C SER A 15 18.57 -2.49 -6.41
N PRO A 16 17.40 -3.02 -6.82
CA PRO A 16 16.08 -2.36 -6.71
C PRO A 16 15.54 -2.32 -5.27
N CYS A 17 15.13 -1.14 -4.82
CA CYS A 17 14.53 -0.89 -3.53
C CYS A 17 13.03 -0.65 -3.70
N VAL A 18 12.25 -1.53 -3.06
CA VAL A 18 10.79 -1.51 -3.09
C VAL A 18 10.26 -1.11 -1.72
N TYR A 19 9.41 -0.10 -1.68
CA TYR A 19 8.62 0.25 -0.52
C TYR A 19 7.21 -0.32 -0.69
N ILE A 20 6.64 -0.91 0.37
CA ILE A 20 5.26 -1.39 0.42
C ILE A 20 4.57 -0.61 1.52
N LEU A 21 3.65 0.26 1.16
CA LEU A 21 2.98 1.18 2.08
C LEU A 21 1.48 0.92 2.07
N GLY A 22 0.90 0.68 3.23
CA GLY A 22 -0.49 0.30 3.38
C GLY A 22 -1.07 0.62 4.76
N GLY A 23 -2.04 -0.18 5.18
CA GLY A 23 -2.80 0.03 6.41
C GLY A 23 -4.10 0.81 6.20
N VAL A 24 -4.71 1.19 7.32
CA VAL A 24 -6.06 1.78 7.36
C VAL A 24 -6.07 3.31 7.45
N LYS A 25 -4.92 3.93 7.70
CA LYS A 25 -4.73 5.37 7.91
C LYS A 25 -3.61 5.90 7.00
N PRO A 26 -3.94 6.41 5.80
CA PRO A 26 -2.95 6.89 4.83
C PRO A 26 -1.96 7.92 5.40
N GLU A 27 -2.43 8.82 6.26
CA GLU A 27 -1.66 9.90 6.84
C GLU A 27 -0.47 9.42 7.69
N GLU A 28 -0.53 8.21 8.28
CA GLU A 28 0.55 7.64 9.08
C GLU A 28 1.82 7.32 8.28
N VAL A 29 1.72 7.26 6.95
CA VAL A 29 2.86 6.96 6.05
C VAL A 29 3.26 8.12 5.15
N PHE A 30 2.57 9.27 5.22
CA PHE A 30 2.90 10.45 4.40
C PHE A 30 4.31 10.97 4.66
N ASP A 31 4.76 11.04 5.92
CA ASP A 31 6.14 11.44 6.24
C ASP A 31 7.19 10.50 5.60
N ILE A 32 6.88 9.20 5.54
CA ILE A 32 7.75 8.22 4.89
C ILE A 32 7.75 8.43 3.39
N MET A 33 6.60 8.66 2.77
CA MET A 33 6.51 8.98 1.35
C MET A 33 7.33 10.23 1.02
N ASP A 34 7.16 11.30 1.80
CA ASP A 34 7.84 12.57 1.62
C ASP A 34 9.37 12.41 1.66
N VAL A 35 9.89 11.75 2.70
CA VAL A 35 11.32 11.49 2.85
C VAL A 35 11.85 10.60 1.73
N THR A 36 11.11 9.55 1.37
CA THR A 36 11.54 8.54 0.40
C THR A 36 11.61 9.13 -1.02
N LEU A 37 10.58 9.87 -1.43
CA LEU A 37 10.51 10.56 -2.71
C LEU A 37 11.55 11.68 -2.83
N LYS A 38 11.77 12.46 -1.77
CA LYS A 38 12.82 13.52 -1.75
C LYS A 38 14.23 12.95 -1.90
N ARG A 39 14.50 11.79 -1.29
CA ARG A 39 15.82 11.14 -1.32
C ARG A 39 16.13 10.43 -2.64
N LYS A 40 15.13 10.11 -3.47
CA LYS A 40 15.28 9.44 -4.77
C LYS A 40 16.12 8.15 -4.71
N ARG A 41 15.96 7.38 -3.62
CA ARG A 41 16.63 6.07 -3.40
C ARG A 41 15.66 4.90 -3.44
N VAL A 42 14.50 5.10 -4.05
CA VAL A 42 13.44 4.10 -4.19
C VAL A 42 13.20 3.86 -5.68
N ASP A 43 13.06 2.60 -6.04
CA ASP A 43 12.78 2.19 -7.41
C ASP A 43 11.27 1.95 -7.62
N SER A 44 10.54 1.55 -6.57
CA SER A 44 9.08 1.39 -6.60
C SER A 44 8.46 1.60 -5.21
N ILE A 45 7.28 2.21 -5.17
CA ILE A 45 6.40 2.34 -4.00
C ILE A 45 5.09 1.64 -4.33
N LEU A 46 4.87 0.47 -3.74
CA LEU A 46 3.67 -0.35 -3.87
C LEU A 46 2.67 0.08 -2.81
N THR A 47 1.57 0.71 -3.23
CA THR A 47 0.53 1.16 -2.30
C THR A 47 -0.55 0.10 -2.15
N THR A 48 -1.02 -0.10 -0.92
CA THR A 48 -2.02 -1.12 -0.54
C THR A 48 -2.98 -0.54 0.51
N GLY A 49 -4.01 -1.30 0.93
CA GLY A 49 -4.97 -0.84 1.93
C GLY A 49 -5.67 0.47 1.58
N ALA A 50 -5.96 1.29 2.60
CA ALA A 50 -6.58 2.60 2.43
C ALA A 50 -5.70 3.56 1.61
N LEU A 51 -4.37 3.46 1.74
CA LEU A 51 -3.44 4.26 0.95
C LEU A 51 -3.55 3.94 -0.55
N GLY A 52 -3.63 2.65 -0.90
CA GLY A 52 -3.83 2.23 -2.30
C GLY A 52 -5.10 2.81 -2.89
N THR A 53 -6.19 2.76 -2.12
CA THR A 53 -7.47 3.36 -2.53
C THR A 53 -7.38 4.88 -2.67
N LEU A 54 -6.65 5.56 -1.77
CA LEU A 54 -6.40 6.99 -1.84
C LEU A 54 -5.71 7.41 -3.15
N PHE A 55 -4.74 6.64 -3.62
CA PHE A 55 -4.07 6.91 -4.90
C PHE A 55 -4.99 6.71 -6.12
N LEU A 56 -5.99 5.81 -6.02
CA LEU A 56 -7.01 5.66 -7.07
C LEU A 56 -7.90 6.91 -7.17
N TYR A 57 -8.30 7.50 -6.03
CA TYR A 57 -9.00 8.79 -6.00
C TYR A 57 -8.12 9.92 -6.57
N ALA A 58 -6.85 9.99 -6.15
CA ALA A 58 -5.91 11.01 -6.62
C ALA A 58 -5.66 10.95 -8.14
N ARG A 59 -5.71 9.75 -8.73
CA ARG A 59 -5.61 9.53 -10.19
C ARG A 59 -6.92 9.75 -10.94
N GLY A 60 -8.05 9.92 -10.25
CA GLY A 60 -9.37 10.02 -10.87
C GLY A 60 -9.85 8.71 -11.48
N ILE A 61 -9.34 7.56 -11.03
CA ILE A 61 -9.79 6.23 -11.48
C ILE A 61 -11.13 5.89 -10.85
N ILE A 62 -11.31 6.30 -9.59
CA ILE A 62 -12.56 6.22 -8.84
C ILE A 62 -12.89 7.62 -8.32
N GLU A 63 -14.18 7.88 -8.13
CA GLU A 63 -14.67 9.16 -7.62
C GLU A 63 -15.10 9.03 -6.16
N PRO A 64 -14.72 9.99 -5.29
CA PRO A 64 -15.28 10.06 -3.95
C PRO A 64 -16.80 10.26 -4.02
N ALA A 65 -17.53 9.66 -3.08
CA ALA A 65 -18.94 9.99 -2.91
C ALA A 65 -19.12 11.41 -2.36
N GLU A 66 -20.35 11.94 -2.44
CA GLU A 66 -20.65 13.29 -1.94
C GLU A 66 -20.37 13.46 -0.45
N GLU A 67 -20.60 12.43 0.39
CA GLU A 67 -20.27 12.50 1.81
C GLU A 67 -18.76 12.60 2.04
N GLN A 68 -17.95 11.87 1.25
CA GLN A 68 -16.49 11.93 1.34
C GLN A 68 -15.95 13.27 0.83
N LYS A 69 -16.58 13.87 -0.19
CA LYS A 69 -16.22 15.22 -0.68
C LYS A 69 -16.49 16.30 0.38
N ALA A 70 -17.47 16.09 1.24
CA ALA A 70 -17.78 16.99 2.35
C ALA A 70 -16.81 16.83 3.56
N ASP A 71 -16.02 15.76 3.59
CA ASP A 71 -14.98 15.53 4.60
C ASP A 71 -13.68 16.25 4.20
N GLU A 72 -13.41 17.38 4.87
CA GLU A 72 -12.21 18.19 4.62
C GLU A 72 -10.90 17.41 4.86
N HIS A 73 -10.88 16.48 5.81
CA HIS A 73 -9.70 15.69 6.11
C HIS A 73 -9.43 14.69 4.99
N PHE A 74 -10.44 13.97 4.55
CA PHE A 74 -10.33 13.05 3.40
C PHE A 74 -9.88 13.79 2.14
N MET A 75 -10.46 14.97 1.86
CA MET A 75 -10.06 15.76 0.70
C MET A 75 -8.62 16.26 0.81
N TRP A 76 -8.14 16.62 2.01
CA TRP A 76 -6.73 16.91 2.25
C TRP A 76 -5.82 15.71 1.96
N GLU A 77 -6.20 14.49 2.35
CA GLU A 77 -5.44 13.28 2.03
C GLU A 77 -5.36 13.06 0.51
N VAL A 78 -6.47 13.27 -0.22
CA VAL A 78 -6.48 13.15 -1.69
C VAL A 78 -5.52 14.14 -2.33
N GLU A 79 -5.47 15.39 -1.83
CA GLU A 79 -4.52 16.39 -2.30
C GLU A 79 -3.06 16.02 -1.97
N GLN A 80 -2.79 15.41 -0.80
CA GLN A 80 -1.44 14.88 -0.50
C GLN A 80 -1.05 13.76 -1.46
N ALA A 81 -1.95 12.83 -1.77
CA ALA A 81 -1.69 11.77 -2.73
C ALA A 81 -1.41 12.31 -4.15
N LYS A 82 -2.15 13.33 -4.60
CA LYS A 82 -1.85 14.04 -5.87
C LYS A 82 -0.45 14.64 -5.88
N ARG A 83 -0.07 15.34 -4.80
CA ARG A 83 1.28 15.88 -4.63
C ARG A 83 2.35 14.79 -4.70
N PHE A 84 2.13 13.62 -4.07
CA PHE A 84 3.07 12.51 -4.17
C PHE A 84 3.16 11.93 -5.57
N LEU A 85 2.05 11.83 -6.32
CA LEU A 85 2.05 11.42 -7.73
C LEU A 85 2.88 12.37 -8.60
N GLU A 86 2.85 13.68 -8.34
CA GLU A 86 3.69 14.65 -9.06
C GLU A 86 5.18 14.44 -8.76
N MET A 87 5.51 14.13 -7.51
CA MET A 87 6.88 13.88 -7.06
C MET A 87 7.44 12.52 -7.51
N GLY A 88 6.59 11.48 -7.54
CA GLY A 88 6.95 10.08 -7.70
C GLY A 88 6.41 9.40 -8.96
N LYS A 89 5.77 10.14 -9.87
CA LYS A 89 5.18 9.71 -11.17
C LYS A 89 5.07 8.20 -11.37
N ASP A 90 6.08 7.58 -11.99
CA ASP A 90 6.03 6.21 -12.47
C ASP A 90 6.46 5.16 -11.43
N ILE A 91 7.04 5.60 -10.31
CA ILE A 91 7.50 4.72 -9.24
C ILE A 91 6.40 4.44 -8.21
N ILE A 92 5.32 5.24 -8.14
CA ILE A 92 4.18 4.96 -7.26
C ILE A 92 3.19 4.06 -8.00
N LYS A 93 3.01 2.84 -7.49
CA LYS A 93 2.03 1.85 -7.96
C LYS A 93 0.83 1.82 -7.04
N TYR A 94 -0.34 1.58 -7.61
CA TYR A 94 -1.62 1.45 -6.91
C TYR A 94 -2.38 0.25 -7.49
N PRO A 95 -3.32 -0.34 -6.74
CA PRO A 95 -3.99 -1.57 -7.15
C PRO A 95 -4.71 -1.48 -8.50
N GLU A 96 -4.67 -2.55 -9.29
CA GLU A 96 -5.48 -2.70 -10.50
C GLU A 96 -6.81 -3.42 -10.22
N ASP A 97 -6.82 -4.23 -9.17
CA ASP A 97 -7.96 -4.97 -8.65
C ASP A 97 -7.97 -4.99 -7.12
N VAL A 98 -9.17 -5.10 -6.56
CA VAL A 98 -9.41 -5.08 -5.12
C VAL A 98 -10.42 -6.16 -4.74
N ALA A 99 -10.38 -6.61 -3.49
CA ALA A 99 -11.40 -7.46 -2.92
C ALA A 99 -12.41 -6.64 -2.12
N VAL A 100 -13.69 -6.90 -2.38
CA VAL A 100 -14.84 -6.30 -1.72
C VAL A 100 -15.70 -7.37 -1.07
N ALA A 101 -16.58 -6.98 -0.15
CA ALA A 101 -17.62 -7.85 0.37
C ALA A 101 -18.90 -7.67 -0.48
N VAL A 102 -19.41 -8.76 -1.04
CA VAL A 102 -20.71 -8.79 -1.73
C VAL A 102 -21.52 -9.93 -1.13
N ASP A 103 -22.66 -9.59 -0.54
CA ASP A 103 -23.53 -10.54 0.16
C ASP A 103 -22.81 -11.35 1.26
N GLY A 104 -21.80 -10.74 1.90
CA GLY A 104 -20.97 -11.36 2.94
C GLY A 104 -19.79 -12.19 2.43
N GLU A 105 -19.61 -12.31 1.11
CA GLU A 105 -18.52 -13.08 0.50
C GLU A 105 -17.45 -12.18 -0.12
N ARG A 106 -16.19 -12.65 -0.11
CA ARG A 106 -15.07 -12.01 -0.82
C ARG A 106 -15.33 -12.12 -2.32
N ARG A 107 -15.38 -10.98 -3.01
CA ARG A 107 -15.31 -10.93 -4.48
C ARG A 107 -14.20 -9.99 -4.91
N GLU A 108 -13.41 -10.42 -5.88
CA GLU A 108 -12.37 -9.58 -6.47
C GLU A 108 -12.92 -8.91 -7.72
N ILE A 109 -12.71 -7.59 -7.82
CA ILE A 109 -13.20 -6.76 -8.92
C ILE A 109 -12.08 -5.83 -9.41
N PRO A 110 -12.07 -5.47 -10.71
CA PRO A 110 -11.23 -4.38 -11.19
C PRO A 110 -11.57 -3.07 -10.46
N VAL A 111 -10.57 -2.23 -10.18
CA VAL A 111 -10.79 -0.96 -9.48
C VAL A 111 -11.77 -0.03 -10.19
N ALA A 112 -11.84 -0.09 -11.52
CA ALA A 112 -12.80 0.66 -12.34
C ALA A 112 -14.26 0.27 -12.09
N GLN A 113 -14.53 -0.85 -11.42
CA GLN A 113 -15.88 -1.30 -11.04
C GLN A 113 -16.22 -0.99 -9.58
N LEU A 114 -15.29 -0.42 -8.82
CA LEU A 114 -15.54 -0.06 -7.42
C LEU A 114 -16.58 1.07 -7.37
N LYS A 115 -17.69 0.83 -6.69
CA LYS A 115 -18.77 1.82 -6.58
C LYS A 115 -18.39 2.92 -5.59
N PRO A 116 -18.92 4.14 -5.73
CA PRO A 116 -18.81 5.16 -4.69
C PRO A 116 -19.27 4.61 -3.34
N ASN A 117 -18.56 4.96 -2.25
CA ASN A 117 -18.76 4.44 -0.90
C ASN A 117 -18.60 2.92 -0.71
N GLN A 118 -18.17 2.17 -1.73
CA GLN A 118 -17.88 0.75 -1.56
C GLN A 118 -16.47 0.56 -0.98
N PRO A 119 -16.31 -0.02 0.21
CA PRO A 119 -15.00 -0.27 0.77
C PRO A 119 -14.28 -1.41 0.04
N ALA A 120 -13.04 -1.15 -0.36
CA ALA A 120 -12.07 -2.20 -0.68
C ALA A 120 -11.45 -2.71 0.62
N TYR A 121 -11.58 -4.01 0.88
CA TYR A 121 -11.10 -4.63 2.12
C TYR A 121 -9.73 -5.29 1.97
N ASP A 122 -9.27 -5.54 0.75
CA ASP A 122 -7.96 -6.14 0.46
C ASP A 122 -7.58 -5.85 -0.99
N ILE A 123 -6.32 -6.05 -1.35
CA ILE A 123 -5.91 -6.07 -2.76
C ILE A 123 -6.42 -7.35 -3.44
N GLY A 124 -6.67 -7.27 -4.75
CA GLY A 124 -7.04 -8.42 -5.57
C GLY A 124 -5.84 -9.29 -5.96
N GLU A 125 -6.11 -10.46 -6.54
CA GLU A 125 -5.08 -11.41 -6.93
C GLU A 125 -4.08 -10.80 -7.91
N LYS A 126 -4.55 -10.08 -8.94
CA LYS A 126 -3.65 -9.54 -9.99
C LYS A 126 -2.66 -8.55 -9.43
N THR A 127 -3.14 -7.63 -8.59
CA THR A 127 -2.30 -6.67 -7.87
C THR A 127 -1.30 -7.41 -6.97
N SER A 128 -1.75 -8.44 -6.25
CA SER A 128 -0.87 -9.21 -5.38
C SER A 128 0.22 -9.98 -6.15
N GLU A 129 -0.09 -10.53 -7.32
CA GLU A 129 0.86 -11.21 -8.21
C GLU A 129 1.90 -10.23 -8.76
N GLU A 130 1.47 -9.08 -9.27
CA GLU A 130 2.36 -8.04 -9.80
C GLU A 130 3.32 -7.53 -8.71
N TYR A 131 2.77 -7.21 -7.53
CA TYR A 131 3.55 -6.74 -6.41
C TYR A 131 4.53 -7.81 -5.94
N SER A 132 4.11 -9.08 -5.89
CA SER A 132 4.97 -10.21 -5.51
C SER A 132 6.17 -10.35 -6.46
N GLU A 133 5.98 -10.18 -7.77
CA GLU A 133 7.08 -10.24 -8.73
C GLU A 133 8.05 -9.05 -8.56
N GLN A 134 7.54 -7.84 -8.29
CA GLN A 134 8.42 -6.70 -7.97
C GLN A 134 9.23 -6.93 -6.68
N ILE A 135 8.62 -7.51 -5.65
CA ILE A 135 9.26 -7.85 -4.37
C ILE A 135 10.36 -8.91 -4.54
N LYS A 136 10.11 -9.93 -5.35
CA LYS A 136 11.05 -11.01 -5.64
C LYS A 136 12.31 -10.52 -6.33
N ASN A 137 12.18 -9.51 -7.20
CA ASN A 137 13.31 -8.91 -7.94
C ASN A 137 14.03 -7.80 -7.15
N ALA A 138 13.54 -7.44 -5.97
CA ALA A 138 14.14 -6.42 -5.13
C ALA A 138 15.43 -6.90 -4.45
N ARG A 139 16.33 -5.96 -4.13
CA ARG A 139 17.46 -6.17 -3.20
C ARG A 139 17.20 -5.56 -1.82
N THR A 140 16.23 -4.66 -1.72
CA THR A 140 15.78 -4.08 -0.46
C THR A 140 14.27 -3.93 -0.49
N VAL A 141 13.59 -4.42 0.55
CA VAL A 141 12.14 -4.28 0.73
C VAL A 141 11.87 -3.59 2.06
N ILE A 142 11.08 -2.52 2.05
CA ILE A 142 10.65 -1.83 3.26
C ILE A 142 9.14 -1.85 3.28
N MET A 143 8.53 -2.43 4.32
CA MET A 143 7.08 -2.52 4.43
C MET A 143 6.56 -1.82 5.67
N ARG A 144 5.47 -1.07 5.51
CA ARG A 144 4.68 -0.52 6.61
C ARG A 144 3.19 -0.55 6.27
N GLY A 145 2.45 -1.29 7.10
CA GLY A 145 1.00 -1.49 6.99
C GLY A 145 0.64 -2.75 6.20
N PRO A 146 -0.42 -3.47 6.59
CA PRO A 146 -0.95 -4.61 5.85
C PRO A 146 -1.59 -4.18 4.52
N ALA A 147 -1.81 -5.15 3.64
CA ALA A 147 -2.41 -4.89 2.33
C ALA A 147 -3.96 -4.83 2.36
N GLY A 148 -4.57 -5.40 3.39
CA GLY A 148 -6.00 -5.49 3.59
C GLY A 148 -6.39 -5.65 5.06
N LEU A 149 -7.68 -5.93 5.29
CA LEU A 149 -8.30 -6.21 6.59
C LEU A 149 -7.91 -7.62 7.05
N TYR A 150 -6.68 -7.75 7.52
CA TYR A 150 -6.03 -9.02 7.85
C TYR A 150 -6.72 -9.77 8.99
N GLU A 151 -7.42 -9.07 9.88
CA GLU A 151 -8.18 -9.64 10.99
C GLU A 151 -9.36 -10.49 10.49
N ASN A 152 -9.85 -10.23 9.27
CA ASN A 152 -10.83 -11.05 8.60
C ASN A 152 -10.13 -12.04 7.66
N LYS A 153 -10.25 -13.35 7.95
CA LYS A 153 -9.63 -14.41 7.14
C LYS A 153 -9.96 -14.33 5.64
N ALA A 154 -11.14 -13.85 5.27
CA ALA A 154 -11.54 -13.68 3.87
C ALA A 154 -10.80 -12.52 3.17
N PHE A 155 -10.28 -11.54 3.93
CA PHE A 155 -9.59 -10.34 3.45
C PHE A 155 -8.12 -10.26 3.90
N ALA A 156 -7.58 -11.37 4.42
CA ALA A 156 -6.18 -11.53 4.77
C ALA A 156 -5.30 -11.98 3.59
N LYS A 157 -5.91 -12.37 2.47
CA LYS A 157 -5.23 -13.04 1.34
C LYS A 157 -4.13 -12.19 0.73
N GLY A 158 -4.41 -10.94 0.37
CA GLY A 158 -3.42 -10.03 -0.21
C GLY A 158 -2.28 -9.74 0.77
N THR A 159 -2.59 -9.56 2.05
CA THR A 159 -1.57 -9.37 3.10
C THR A 159 -0.65 -10.60 3.21
N ARG A 160 -1.23 -11.81 3.21
CA ARG A 160 -0.47 -13.06 3.20
C ARG A 160 0.42 -13.19 1.97
N ASN A 161 -0.13 -12.96 0.76
CA ASN A 161 0.62 -13.06 -0.49
C ASN A 161 1.85 -12.13 -0.47
N ILE A 162 1.69 -10.90 0.02
CA ILE A 162 2.80 -9.95 0.16
C ILE A 162 3.85 -10.46 1.16
N PHE A 163 3.44 -10.95 2.34
CA PHE A 163 4.39 -11.50 3.30
C PHE A 163 5.12 -12.74 2.79
N GLU A 164 4.44 -13.63 2.06
CA GLU A 164 5.05 -14.79 1.42
C GLU A 164 6.04 -14.37 0.32
N ALA A 165 5.72 -13.34 -0.46
CA ALA A 165 6.66 -12.80 -1.45
C ALA A 165 7.93 -12.24 -0.79
N ILE A 166 7.77 -11.54 0.34
CA ILE A 166 8.90 -11.02 1.11
C ILE A 166 9.73 -12.16 1.69
N SER A 167 9.08 -13.18 2.28
CA SER A 167 9.79 -14.29 2.94
C SER A 167 10.57 -15.17 1.96
N HIS A 168 10.08 -15.31 0.72
CA HIS A 168 10.77 -16.02 -0.36
C HIS A 168 11.80 -15.16 -1.10
N SER A 169 11.81 -13.83 -0.88
CA SER A 169 12.78 -12.93 -1.50
C SER A 169 14.16 -13.04 -0.84
N LYS A 170 15.21 -12.81 -1.64
CA LYS A 170 16.60 -12.69 -1.14
C LYS A 170 16.94 -11.25 -0.72
N ALA A 171 15.98 -10.35 -0.80
CA ALA A 171 16.15 -8.95 -0.43
C ALA A 171 16.45 -8.81 1.07
N TYR A 172 17.18 -7.75 1.42
CA TYR A 172 17.13 -7.26 2.79
C TYR A 172 15.73 -6.68 3.06
N SER A 173 14.98 -7.24 4.01
CA SER A 173 13.62 -6.81 4.33
C SER A 173 13.56 -6.10 5.69
N LEU A 174 12.94 -4.92 5.75
CA LEU A 174 12.62 -4.21 6.98
C LEU A 174 11.11 -3.97 7.06
N LEU A 175 10.45 -4.67 7.98
CA LEU A 175 9.02 -4.52 8.23
C LEU A 175 8.85 -3.69 9.51
N GLY A 176 8.01 -2.65 9.46
CA GLY A 176 7.82 -1.72 10.58
C GLY A 176 6.37 -1.27 10.74
N GLY A 177 6.03 -0.74 11.93
CA GLY A 177 4.67 -0.37 12.32
C GLY A 177 3.98 -1.45 13.17
N GLY A 178 3.13 -1.00 14.10
CA GLY A 178 2.39 -1.87 15.02
C GLY A 178 1.45 -2.84 14.28
N HIS A 179 0.68 -2.32 13.31
CA HIS A 179 -0.24 -3.13 12.49
C HIS A 179 0.49 -4.17 11.63
N THR A 180 1.67 -3.84 11.08
CA THR A 180 2.49 -4.82 10.34
C THR A 180 2.94 -5.96 11.25
N SER A 181 3.41 -5.62 12.46
CA SER A 181 3.87 -6.62 13.44
C SER A 181 2.73 -7.54 13.90
N ALA A 182 1.54 -6.97 14.11
CA ALA A 182 0.34 -7.72 14.46
C ALA A 182 -0.06 -8.68 13.32
N ALA A 183 -0.13 -8.18 12.09
CA ALA A 183 -0.49 -8.99 10.93
C ALA A 183 0.45 -10.19 10.73
N ILE A 184 1.78 -10.02 10.90
CA ILE A 184 2.76 -11.13 10.82
C ILE A 184 2.42 -12.28 11.78
N SER A 185 1.82 -11.99 12.93
CA SER A 185 1.47 -13.00 13.94
C SER A 185 0.14 -13.70 13.65
N GLU A 186 -0.67 -13.15 12.73
CA GLU A 186 -2.04 -13.59 12.47
C GLU A 186 -2.25 -14.30 11.12
N VAL A 187 -1.49 -13.94 10.08
CA VAL A 187 -1.72 -14.43 8.71
C VAL A 187 -0.71 -15.45 8.23
#